data_AF-A0A9Q0URZ6-F1
#
_entry.id   AF-A0A9Q0URZ6-F1
#
_cell.length_a   1.000
_cell.length_b   1.000
_cell.length_c   1.000
_cell.angle_alpha   90.00
_cell.angle_beta   90.00
_cell.angle_gamma   90.00
#
_symmetry.space_group_name_H-M   'P 1'
#
loop_
_entity.id
_entity.type
_entity.pdbx_description
1 polymer ?
#
loop_
_entity_poly.entity_id
_entity_poly.type
_entity_poly.pdbx_seq_one_letter_code
_entity_poly.pdbx_strand_id
1 'polypeptide(L)' 'MDFDILGWWRANALKFPTLEKMARDFLAIPISVILSKSNFIDEIMKMNPAINGLSPEIVEALVCGQDWLESPKR' A
#
# COMPACT_ATOMS: atom_id res chain seq x y z
N MET A 1 17.05 20.71 1.29
CA MET A 1 17.88 19.71 0.57
C MET A 1 17.16 18.40 0.77
N ASP A 2 16.40 17.97 -0.23
CA ASP A 2 15.74 16.67 -0.21
C ASP A 2 16.71 15.62 -0.71
N PHE A 3 16.90 14.57 0.08
CA PHE A 3 17.73 13.44 -0.32
C PHE A 3 16.89 12.50 -1.17
N ASP A 4 17.28 12.33 -2.44
CA ASP A 4 16.67 11.35 -3.33
C ASP A 4 17.17 9.93 -2.99
N ILE A 5 16.47 9.29 -2.05
CA ILE A 5 16.75 7.93 -1.61
C ILE A 5 16.65 6.91 -2.77
N LEU A 6 15.70 7.10 -3.70
CA LEU A 6 15.55 6.21 -4.86
C LEU A 6 16.70 6.40 -5.85
N GLY A 7 17.10 7.66 -6.08
CA GLY A 7 18.28 8.00 -6.87
C GLY A 7 19.57 7.40 -6.29
N TRP A 8 19.72 7.40 -4.96
CA TRP A 8 20.87 6.77 -4.30
C TRP A 8 20.89 5.24 -4.50
N TRP A 9 19.76 4.56 -4.32
CA TRP A 9 19.66 3.12 -4.57
C TRP A 9 19.97 2.77 -6.03
N ARG A 10 19.46 3.56 -6.96
CA ARG A 10 19.72 3.40 -8.40
C ARG A 10 21.22 3.52 -8.71
N ALA A 11 21.92 4.48 -8.12
CA ALA A 11 23.36 4.65 -8.31
C ALA A 11 24.18 3.47 -7.73
N ASN A 12 23.66 2.78 -6.72
CA ASN A 12 24.31 1.66 -6.05
C ASN A 12 23.83 0.27 -6.53
N ALA A 13 23.02 0.21 -7.59
CA ALA A 13 22.42 -1.02 -8.10
C ALA A 13 23.45 -2.12 -8.43
N LEU A 14 24.62 -1.74 -8.96
CA LEU A 14 25.69 -2.70 -9.28
C LEU A 14 26.30 -3.36 -8.04
N LYS A 15 26.35 -2.62 -6.91
CA LYS A 15 26.91 -3.11 -5.65
C LYS A 15 25.87 -3.91 -4.86
N PHE A 16 24.59 -3.56 -4.97
CA PHE A 16 23.50 -4.19 -4.22
C PHE A 16 22.31 -4.53 -5.12
N PRO A 17 22.47 -5.45 -6.09
CA PRO A 17 21.45 -5.69 -7.13
C PRO A 17 20.12 -6.26 -6.60
N THR A 18 20.15 -7.02 -5.51
CA THR A 18 18.91 -7.51 -4.86
C THR A 18 18.26 -6.43 -4.00
N LEU A 19 19.08 -5.67 -3.27
CA LEU A 19 18.60 -4.69 -2.31
C LEU A 19 18.05 -3.43 -3.00
N GLU A 20 18.62 -3.03 -4.14
CA GLU A 20 18.08 -1.97 -4.99
C GLU A 20 16.67 -2.31 -5.48
N LYS A 21 16.44 -3.57 -5.89
CA LYS A 21 15.11 -4.01 -6.33
C LYS A 21 14.09 -3.91 -5.20
N MET A 22 14.44 -4.42 -4.03
CA MET A 22 13.59 -4.30 -2.84
C MET A 22 13.33 -2.83 -2.49
N ALA A 23 14.37 -2.00 -2.47
CA ALA A 23 14.24 -0.59 -2.15
C ALA A 23 13.33 0.14 -3.13
N ARG A 24 13.43 -0.14 -4.44
CA ARG A 24 12.51 0.40 -5.43
C ARG A 24 11.08 -0.05 -5.17
N ASP A 25 10.85 -1.33 -4.89
CA ASP A 25 9.51 -1.88 -4.70
C ASP A 25 8.84 -1.31 -3.42
N PHE A 26 9.59 -1.12 -2.34
CA PHE A 26 9.05 -0.60 -1.08
C PHE A 26 8.98 0.93 -1.02
N LEU A 27 10.00 1.64 -1.52
CA LEU A 27 10.10 3.09 -1.39
C LEU A 27 9.40 3.86 -2.53
N ALA A 28 9.11 3.20 -3.66
CA ALA A 28 8.32 3.83 -4.72
C ALA A 28 6.83 3.91 -4.38
N ILE A 29 6.36 3.13 -3.40
CA ILE A 29 5.00 3.24 -2.88
C ILE A 29 4.92 4.49 -2.01
N PRO A 30 4.09 5.49 -2.37
CA PRO A 30 3.94 6.67 -1.52
C PRO A 30 3.42 6.26 -0.14
N ILE A 31 4.10 6.69 0.92
CA ILE A 31 3.71 6.39 2.31
C ILE A 31 2.27 6.87 2.58
N SER A 32 1.82 7.92 1.91
CA SER A 32 0.45 8.43 1.97
C SER A 32 -0.61 7.41 1.54
N VAL A 33 -0.30 6.51 0.59
CA VAL A 33 -1.22 5.47 0.12
C VAL A 33 -1.36 4.36 1.15
N ILE A 34 -0.27 4.02 1.84
CA ILE A 34 -0.29 3.03 2.93
C ILE A 34 -1.09 3.59 4.11
N LEU A 35 -0.85 4.86 4.47
CA LEU A 35 -1.59 5.57 5.50
C LEU A 35 -3.07 5.73 5.15
N SER A 36 -3.42 6.06 3.90
CA SER A 36 -4.83 6.16 3.51
C SER A 36 -5.53 4.81 3.61
N LYS A 37 -4.87 3.72 3.20
CA LYS A 37 -5.43 2.37 3.28
C LYS A 37 -5.58 1.90 4.73
N SER A 38 -4.58 2.13 5.59
CA SER A 38 -4.69 1.77 7.02
C SER A 38 -5.78 2.57 7.71
N ASN A 39 -5.83 3.89 7.48
CA ASN A 39 -6.84 4.75 8.07
C ASN A 39 -8.24 4.40 7.57
N PHE A 40 -8.39 4.02 6.30
CA PHE A 40 -9.64 3.54 5.74
C PHE A 40 -10.11 2.23 6.39
N ILE A 41 -9.21 1.28 6.63
CA ILE A 41 -9.54 0.04 7.34
C ILE A 41 -9.96 0.32 8.78
N ASP A 42 -9.23 1.18 9.49
CA ASP A 42 -9.59 1.57 10.86
C ASP A 42 -10.95 2.29 10.90
N GLU A 43 -11.22 3.15 9.93
CA GLU A 43 -12.50 3.86 9.79
C GLU A 43 -13.65 2.90 9.49
N ILE A 44 -13.45 1.91 8.60
CA ILE A 44 -14.41 0.84 8.32
C ILE A 44 -14.69 0.00 9.58
N MET A 45 -13.65 -0.43 10.29
CA MET A 45 -13.80 -1.23 11.52
C MET A 45 -14.54 -0.45 12.60
N LYS A 46 -14.28 0.86 12.70
CA LYS A 46 -14.96 1.77 13.64
C LYS A 46 -16.43 2.00 13.27
N MET A 47 -16.73 2.12 11.98
CA MET A 47 -18.10 2.33 11.49
C MET A 47 -18.94 1.05 11.54
N ASN A 48 -18.32 -0.12 11.41
CA ASN A 48 -19.04 -1.39 11.36
C ASN A 48 -18.39 -2.44 12.29
N PRO A 49 -18.85 -2.53 13.55
CA PRO A 49 -18.33 -3.47 14.53
C PRO A 49 -18.42 -4.95 14.09
N ALA A 50 -19.32 -5.27 13.16
CA ALA A 50 -19.46 -6.61 12.62
C ALA A 50 -18.23 -7.04 11.79
N ILE A 51 -17.47 -6.08 11.25
CA ILE A 51 -16.23 -6.33 10.48
C ILE A 51 -15.05 -6.65 11.41
N ASN A 52 -15.09 -6.19 12.65
CA ASN A 52 -14.03 -6.37 13.64
C ASN A 52 -13.83 -7.85 14.07
N GLY A 53 -14.79 -8.73 13.75
CA GLY A 53 -14.72 -10.17 13.95
C GLY A 53 -14.69 -10.99 12.67
N LEU A 54 -14.63 -10.36 11.49
CA LEU A 54 -14.51 -11.05 10.22
C LEU A 54 -13.07 -11.53 10.01
N SER A 55 -12.93 -12.65 9.30
CA SER A 55 -11.60 -13.10 8.92
C SER A 55 -10.96 -12.08 7.95
N PRO A 56 -9.63 -11.90 7.99
CA PRO A 56 -8.93 -10.98 7.09
C PRO A 56 -9.28 -11.19 5.61
N GLU A 57 -9.55 -12.43 5.20
CA GLU A 57 -9.93 -12.75 3.83
C GLU A 57 -11.29 -12.15 3.43
N ILE A 58 -12.26 -12.10 4.35
CA ILE A 58 -13.58 -11.51 4.09
C ILE A 58 -13.46 -9.99 3.98
N VAL A 59 -12.64 -9.37 4.83
CA VAL A 59 -12.36 -7.93 4.78
C VAL A 59 -11.70 -7.54 3.46
N GLU A 60 -10.71 -8.32 3.01
CA GLU A 60 -10.04 -8.11 1.73
C GLU A 60 -11.00 -8.25 0.55
N ALA A 61 -11.87 -9.27 0.55
CA ALA A 61 -12.86 -9.47 -0.50
C ALA A 61 -13.86 -8.29 -0.61
N LEU A 62 -14.25 -7.70 0.52
CA LEU A 62 -15.11 -6.51 0.56
C LEU A 62 -14.43 -5.28 -0.03
N VAL A 63 -13.19 -5.01 0.37
CA VAL A 63 -12.41 -3.87 -0.13
C VAL A 63 -12.15 -4.00 -1.63
N CYS A 64 -11.70 -5.17 -2.09
CA CYS A 64 -11.46 -5.44 -3.50
C CYS A 64 -12.75 -5.31 -4.35
N GLY A 65 -13.89 -5.74 -3.81
CA GLY A 65 -15.20 -5.59 -4.45
C GLY A 65 -15.61 -4.12 -4.59
N GLN A 66 -15.37 -3.31 -3.56
CA GLN A 66 -15.63 -1.87 -3.61
C GLN A 66 -14.72 -1.15 -4.61
N ASP A 67 -13.41 -1.39 -4.55
CA ASP A 67 -12.43 -0.82 -5.50
C ASP A 67 -12.80 -1.17 -6.95
N TRP A 68 -13.28 -2.38 -7.20
CA TRP A 68 -13.75 -2.81 -8.53
C TRP A 68 -14.98 -2.03 -8.99
N LEU A 69 -15.96 -1.84 -8.11
CA LEU A 69 -17.18 -1.09 -8.42
C LEU A 69 -16.94 0.40 -8.62
N GLU A 70 -15.97 0.97 -7.89
CA GLU A 70 -15.56 2.37 -7.98
C GLU A 70 -14.55 2.64 -9.12
N SER A 71 -13.99 1.59 -9.73
CA SER A 71 -13.09 1.74 -10.87
C SER A 71 -13.81 2.40 -12.06
N PRO A 72 -13.21 3.43 -12.68
CA PRO A 72 -13.85 4.14 -13.79
C PRO A 72 -14.12 3.17 -14.94
N LYS A 73 -15.36 3.18 -15.45
CA LYS A 73 -15.72 2.40 -16.64
C LYS A 73 -14.83 2.83 -17.80
N ARG A 74 -14.08 1.87 -18.32
CA ARG A 74 -13.16 2.03 -19.44
C ARG A 74 -13.89 2.33 -20.74
#